data_AF-A0A3L6M2N9-F1
#
_entry.id   AF-A0A3L6M2N9-F1
#
_cell.length_a   1.000
_cell.length_b   1.000
_cell.length_c   1.000
_cell.angle_alpha   90.00
_cell.angle_beta   90.00
_cell.angle_gamma   90.00
#
_symmetry.space_group_name_H-M   'P 1'
#
loop_
_entity.id
_entity.type
_entity.pdbx_description
1 polymer ?
#
loop_
_entity_poly.entity_id
_entity_poly.type
_entity_poly.pdbx_seq_one_letter_code
_entity_poly.pdbx_strand_id
1 'polypeptide(L)'
;MIDYGFTAFVFLIAILVAVGGSLVLVGYLGTLPASFNFGWRVWGPTLLLPPFGPLWFAWQRRAEFKRPGLQLLAGLLLLLIAGAILYQGGPLIVDRMAAGVK
;
A
#
# COMPACT_ATOMS: atom_id res chain seq x y z
N MET A 1 -26.64 5.60 -19.04
CA MET A 1 -25.51 4.83 -19.60
C MET A 1 -24.45 4.70 -18.52
N ILE A 2 -23.83 3.53 -18.37
CA ILE A 2 -22.65 3.40 -17.50
C ILE A 2 -21.55 4.29 -18.09
N ASP A 3 -20.98 5.19 -17.30
CA ASP A 3 -19.77 5.91 -17.69
C ASP A 3 -18.60 4.92 -17.60
N TYR A 4 -18.25 4.32 -18.74
CA TYR A 4 -17.16 3.35 -18.83
C TYR A 4 -15.82 3.92 -18.33
N GLY A 5 -15.60 5.23 -18.47
CA GLY A 5 -14.40 5.91 -17.97
C GLY A 5 -14.37 5.97 -16.44
N PHE A 6 -15.51 6.33 -15.82
CA PHE A 6 -15.67 6.26 -14.37
C PHE A 6 -15.49 4.84 -13.84
N THR A 7 -16.15 3.86 -14.44
CA THR A 7 -16.05 2.46 -14.02
C THR A 7 -14.62 1.95 -14.13
N ALA A 8 -13.93 2.18 -15.25
CA ALA A 8 -12.53 1.77 -15.41
C ALA A 8 -11.60 2.45 -14.38
N PHE A 9 -11.82 3.73 -14.10
CA PHE A 9 -11.05 4.46 -13.08
C PHE A 9 -11.23 3.85 -11.69
N VAL A 10 -12.49 3.64 -11.26
CA VAL A 10 -12.78 3.04 -9.95
C VAL A 10 -12.24 1.62 -9.86
N PHE A 11 -12.37 0.81 -10.92
CA PHE A 11 -11.82 -0.55 -10.96
C PHE A 11 -10.29 -0.54 -10.85
N LEU A 12 -9.60 0.34 -11.57
CA LEU A 12 -8.15 0.48 -11.49
C LEU A 12 -7.72 0.80 -10.05
N ILE A 13 -8.34 1.79 -9.41
CA ILE A 13 -8.05 2.16 -8.03
C ILE A 13 -8.35 0.99 -7.08
N ALA A 14 -9.49 0.33 -7.23
CA ALA A 14 -9.88 -0.80 -6.39
C ALA A 14 -8.87 -1.94 -6.47
N ILE A 15 -8.37 -2.28 -7.66
CA ILE A 15 -7.35 -3.31 -7.84
C ILE A 15 -6.02 -2.89 -7.19
N LEU A 16 -5.57 -1.65 -7.42
CA LEU A 16 -4.33 -1.15 -6.83
C LEU A 16 -4.39 -1.17 -5.30
N VAL A 17 -5.51 -0.74 -4.72
CA VAL A 17 -5.72 -0.73 -3.27
C VAL A 17 -5.85 -2.15 -2.72
N ALA A 18 -6.60 -3.03 -3.38
CA ALA A 18 -6.77 -4.40 -2.93
C ALA A 18 -5.46 -5.19 -2.96
N VAL A 19 -4.72 -5.12 -4.07
CA VAL A 19 -3.43 -5.81 -4.22
C VAL A 19 -2.37 -5.16 -3.32
N GLY A 20 -2.28 -3.83 -3.34
CA GLY A 20 -1.32 -3.08 -2.51
C GLY A 20 -1.55 -3.30 -1.03
N GLY A 21 -2.79 -3.18 -0.56
CA GLY A 21 -3.18 -3.43 0.81
C GLY A 21 -2.90 -4.87 1.24
N SER A 22 -3.21 -5.86 0.39
CA SER A 22 -2.91 -7.27 0.66
C SER A 22 -1.40 -7.51 0.81
N LEU A 23 -0.58 -6.93 -0.07
CA LEU A 23 0.87 -7.07 0.00
C LEU A 23 1.46 -6.40 1.25
N VAL A 24 0.94 -5.22 1.64
CA VAL A 24 1.33 -4.57 2.90
C VAL A 24 0.98 -5.47 4.08
N LEU A 25 -0.25 -6.00 4.14
CA LEU A 25 -0.70 -6.88 5.21
C LEU A 25 0.17 -8.13 5.33
N VAL A 26 0.39 -8.85 4.24
CA VAL A 26 1.19 -10.08 4.23
C VAL A 26 2.63 -9.79 4.63
N GLY A 27 3.23 -8.74 4.08
CA GLY A 27 4.60 -8.37 4.44
C GLY A 27 4.74 -7.87 5.89
N TYR A 28 3.71 -7.20 6.43
CA TYR A 28 3.67 -6.76 7.83
C TYR A 28 3.56 -7.96 8.78
N LEU A 29 2.67 -8.91 8.48
CA LEU A 29 2.53 -10.15 9.24
C LEU A 29 3.78 -11.03 9.15
N GLY A 30 4.54 -10.94 8.06
CA GLY A 30 5.82 -11.63 7.90
C GLY A 30 7.01 -10.99 8.62
N THR A 31 6.90 -9.74 9.08
CA THR A 31 8.02 -8.98 9.67
C THR A 31 7.80 -8.59 11.13
N LEU A 32 6.61 -8.08 11.47
CA LEU A 32 6.33 -7.56 12.80
C LEU A 32 6.41 -8.65 13.89
N PRO A 33 5.72 -9.81 13.76
CA PRO A 33 5.82 -10.85 14.78
C PRO A 33 7.24 -11.40 14.93
N ALA A 34 7.97 -11.49 13.82
CA ALA A 34 9.35 -11.96 13.82
C ALA A 34 10.30 -11.00 14.56
N SER A 35 10.04 -9.69 14.49
CA SER A 35 10.86 -8.68 15.17
C SER A 35 10.92 -8.88 16.69
N PHE A 36 9.88 -9.45 17.31
CA PHE A 36 9.83 -9.72 18.75
C PHE A 36 10.91 -10.72 19.21
N ASN A 37 11.38 -11.59 18.32
CA ASN A 37 12.45 -12.55 18.63
C ASN A 37 13.84 -11.90 18.72
N PHE A 38 13.98 -10.62 18.37
CA PHE A 38 15.27 -9.91 18.31
C PHE A 38 15.45 -8.85 19.41
N GLY A 39 14.58 -8.86 20.42
CA GLY A 39 14.66 -7.98 21.58
C GLY A 39 14.14 -6.55 21.33
N TRP A 40 13.99 -5.78 22.41
CA TRP A 40 13.26 -4.50 22.42
C TRP A 40 13.84 -3.41 21.55
N ARG A 41 15.17 -3.42 21.34
CA ARG A 41 15.85 -2.47 20.45
C ARG A 41 15.49 -2.67 18.98
N VAL A 42 14.93 -3.84 18.62
CA VAL A 42 14.52 -4.16 17.25
C VAL A 42 13.01 -4.06 17.11
N TRP A 43 12.24 -4.73 17.97
CA TRP A 43 10.78 -4.69 17.84
C TRP A 43 10.18 -3.33 18.18
N GLY A 44 10.80 -2.55 19.08
CA GLY A 44 10.35 -1.21 19.44
C GLY A 44 10.28 -0.27 18.23
N PRO A 45 11.39 -0.01 17.53
CA PRO A 45 11.39 0.79 16.30
C PRO A 45 10.49 0.20 15.20
N THR A 46 10.44 -1.12 15.09
CA THR A 46 9.59 -1.82 14.10
C THR A 46 8.11 -1.51 14.33
N LEU A 47 7.66 -1.42 15.58
CA LEU A 47 6.27 -1.17 15.94
C LEU A 47 5.91 0.33 15.97
N LEU A 48 6.86 1.19 16.35
CA LEU A 48 6.62 2.63 16.52
C LEU A 48 6.66 3.44 15.21
N LEU A 49 7.25 2.90 14.14
CA LEU A 49 7.40 3.63 12.87
C LEU A 49 6.68 2.97 11.68
N PRO A 50 5.37 2.63 11.69
CA PRO A 50 4.72 2.11 10.50
C PRO A 50 4.66 3.15 9.37
N PRO A 51 4.89 2.77 8.09
CA PRO A 51 5.32 1.46 7.58
C PRO A 51 6.85 1.28 7.50
N PHE A 52 7.63 2.28 7.92
CA PHE A 52 9.10 2.33 7.80
C PHE A 52 9.85 1.34 8.70
N GLY A 53 9.35 1.08 9.91
CA GLY A 53 9.94 0.16 10.89
C GLY A 53 10.03 -1.29 10.38
N PRO A 54 8.93 -1.89 9.89
CA PRO A 54 8.93 -3.21 9.26
C PRO A 54 9.84 -3.31 8.03
N LEU A 55 9.89 -2.26 7.21
CA LEU A 55 10.81 -2.18 6.07
C LEU A 55 12.27 -2.16 6.52
N TRP A 56 12.60 -1.36 7.53
CA TRP A 56 13.94 -1.29 8.11
C TRP A 56 14.35 -2.64 8.72
N PHE A 57 13.45 -3.31 9.45
CA PHE A 57 13.68 -4.65 9.99
C PHE A 57 13.99 -5.66 8.88
N ALA A 58 13.16 -5.70 7.84
CA ALA A 58 13.36 -6.60 6.70
C ALA A 58 14.65 -6.28 5.93
N TRP A 59 15.05 -5.01 5.89
CA TRP A 59 16.31 -4.59 5.28
C TRP A 59 17.52 -5.06 6.09
N GLN A 60 17.50 -4.91 7.41
CA GLN A 60 18.58 -5.40 8.28
C GLN A 60 18.75 -6.91 8.23
N ARG A 61 17.65 -7.65 8.06
CA ARG A 61 17.62 -9.12 8.05
C ARG A 61 17.30 -9.66 6.66
N ARG A 62 17.89 -9.06 5.63
CA ARG A 62 17.60 -9.34 4.22
C ARG A 62 17.74 -10.82 3.84
N ALA A 63 18.64 -11.58 4.48
CA ALA A 63 18.82 -13.01 4.20
C ALA A 63 17.55 -13.83 4.49
N GLU A 64 16.83 -13.49 5.56
CA GLU A 64 15.65 -14.21 6.04
C GLU A 64 14.34 -13.55 5.61
N PHE A 65 14.32 -12.21 5.52
CA PHE A 65 13.10 -11.41 5.34
C PHE A 65 13.00 -10.71 3.97
N LYS A 66 13.76 -11.15 2.96
CA LYS A 66 13.72 -10.57 1.60
C LYS A 66 12.30 -10.55 1.01
N ARG A 67 11.57 -11.66 1.12
CA ARG A 67 10.21 -11.79 0.55
C ARG A 67 9.21 -10.86 1.25
N PRO A 68 9.03 -10.91 2.59
CA PRO A 68 8.17 -9.98 3.31
C PRO A 68 8.53 -8.50 3.08
N GLY A 69 9.82 -8.18 3.04
CA GLY A 69 10.29 -6.82 2.76
C GLY A 69 9.92 -6.32 1.37
N LEU A 70 10.03 -7.16 0.34
CA LEU A 70 9.59 -6.83 -1.01
C LEU A 70 8.07 -6.68 -1.12
N GLN A 71 7.30 -7.51 -0.41
CA GLN A 71 5.84 -7.39 -0.35
C GLN A 71 5.42 -6.06 0.29
N LEU A 72 6.02 -5.68 1.42
CA LEU A 72 5.78 -4.37 2.03
C LEU A 72 6.11 -3.23 1.07
N LEU A 73 7.30 -3.27 0.45
CA LEU A 73 7.74 -2.20 -0.44
C LEU A 73 6.83 -2.08 -1.67
N ALA A 74 6.54 -3.19 -2.34
CA ALA A 74 5.66 -3.22 -3.50
C ALA A 74 4.24 -2.78 -3.13
N GLY A 75 3.72 -3.25 -1.99
CA GLY A 75 2.40 -2.86 -1.50
C GLY A 75 2.30 -1.36 -1.23
N LEU A 76 3.29 -0.76 -0.57
CA LEU A 76 3.34 0.68 -0.33
C LEU A 76 3.42 1.47 -1.63
N LEU A 77 4.24 1.04 -2.58
CA LEU A 77 4.33 1.69 -3.90
C LEU A 77 2.98 1.67 -4.62
N LEU A 78 2.26 0.54 -4.61
CA LEU A 78 0.94 0.46 -5.22
C LEU A 78 -0.07 1.40 -4.56
N LEU A 79 -0.05 1.51 -3.22
CA LEU A 79 -0.93 2.43 -2.49
C LEU A 79 -0.58 3.89 -2.76
N LEU A 80 0.71 4.23 -2.86
CA LEU A 80 1.16 5.57 -3.24
C LEU A 80 0.74 5.93 -4.66
N ILE A 81 0.87 5.00 -5.60
CA ILE A 81 0.42 5.17 -6.99
C ILE A 81 -1.11 5.34 -7.03
N ALA A 82 -1.87 4.52 -6.31
CA ALA A 82 -3.32 4.66 -6.20
C ALA A 82 -3.71 6.03 -5.65
N GLY A 83 -3.04 6.49 -4.59
CA GLY A 83 -3.25 7.81 -4.01
C GLY A 83 -2.93 8.94 -4.99
N ALA A 84 -1.83 8.85 -5.73
CA ALA A 84 -1.45 9.83 -6.74
C ALA A 84 -2.47 9.90 -7.89
N ILE A 85 -2.92 8.75 -8.40
CA ILE A 85 -3.93 8.65 -9.45
C ILE A 85 -5.27 9.21 -8.94
N LEU A 86 -5.67 8.90 -7.71
CA LEU A 86 -6.88 9.45 -7.10
C LEU A 86 -6.80 10.98 -6.94
N TYR A 87 -5.66 11.49 -6.47
CA TYR A 87 -5.48 12.91 -6.25
C TYR A 87 -5.51 13.72 -7.55
N GLN A 88 -4.90 13.20 -8.62
CA GLN A 88 -4.86 13.88 -9.93
C GLN A 88 -6.13 13.64 -10.76
N GLY A 89 -6.62 12.40 -10.80
CA GLY A 89 -7.74 11.98 -11.64
C GLY A 89 -9.11 12.18 -11.01
N GLY A 90 -9.20 12.24 -9.67
CA GLY A 90 -10.45 12.41 -8.94
C GLY A 90 -11.23 13.67 -9.34
N PRO A 91 -10.63 14.87 -9.36
CA PRO A 91 -11.30 16.09 -9.78
C PRO A 91 -11.84 16.00 -11.23
N LEU A 92 -11.03 15.49 -12.15
CA LEU A 92 -11.40 15.33 -13.56
C LEU A 92 -12.64 14.42 -13.75
N ILE A 93 -12.72 13.37 -12.94
CA ILE A 93 -13.84 12.42 -12.94
C ILE A 93 -15.09 13.06 -12.33
N VAL A 94 -14.96 13.78 -11.21
CA VAL A 94 -16.08 14.47 -10.54
C VAL A 94 -16.66 15.55 -11.44
N ASP A 95 -15.83 16.32 -12.13
CA ASP A 95 -16.26 17.38 -13.03
C ASP A 95 -17.05 16.81 -14.23
N ARG A 96 -16.64 15.67 -14.78
CA ARG A 96 -17.37 14.98 -15.85
C ARG A 96 -18.73 14.46 -15.40
N MET A 97 -18.81 13.90 -14.19
CA MET A 97 -20.09 13.46 -13.63
C MET A 97 -21.03 14.64 -13.34
N ALA A 98 -20.51 15.75 -12.82
CA ALA A 98 -21.28 16.96 -12.54
C ALA A 98 -21.78 17.64 -13.83
N ALA A 99 -20.98 17.63 -14.89
CA ALA A 99 -21.36 18.18 -16.21
C ALA A 99 -22.50 17.39 -16.87
N GLY A 100 -22.60 16.07 -16.62
CA GLY A 100 -23.67 15.22 -17.14
C GLY A 100 -25.02 15.35 -16.44
N VAL A 101 -25.12 16.16 -15.37
CA VAL A 101 -26.35 16.39 -14.58
C VAL A 101 -27.08 17.69 -14.99
N LYS A 102 -26.53 18.47 -15.94
CA LYS A 102 -27.20 19.65 -16.52
C LYS A 102 -27.95 19.32 -17.81
#